data_AF-A0A3D2JZ60-F1
#
_entry.id   AF-A0A3D2JZ60-F1
#
_cell.length_a   1.000
_cell.length_b   1.000
_cell.length_c   1.000
_cell.angle_alpha   90.00
_cell.angle_beta   90.00
_cell.angle_gamma   90.00
#
_symmetry.space_group_name_H-M   'P 1'
#
loop_
_entity.id
_entity.type
_entity.pdbx_description
1 polymer ?
#
loop_
_entity_poly.entity_id
_entity_poly.type
_entity_poly.pdbx_seq_one_letter_code
_entity_poly.pdbx_strand_id
1 'polypeptide(L)'
;MVAGSSLYAAVDYTDPKPFGDADRWAKKSDKLAIGEWWKKPSGPAKNDRWKEAREWIQSIDRKKALAFALYTQHEAVLKLSAQCFPLLPKEPKSVVLEFKRDGKWVQADKQPVQYPGWDVHFRIKNWDASNNVAYRLRLGDLSSFEGLVRKDPINKETIVVANMSCNSPKDRERFTRTQFIQNLKKQNPDLLFFAGDQNYTHEEATYGWLQFGVQFADIMKDRPTVCIPDDHDVGHGNVWGEGGKKSLGKGGATDGGYMFPAKFVNMVQRQQTWNLPDAFDPTLVKQGIGVYYTELNVGGISFAIFEDRKFKSAPMGNIPKMGPRNDHINDPAYDRATVDLPGLKLLGDRQLKFLDTWARDWSGAVMKVALSQTAFCGAVHMHGGGKSRLLADLDCNGWPQAGRNRALTYLRAARATHLCGDQH
;
A
#
# COMPACT_ATOMS: atom_id res chain seq x y z
N MET A 1 -9.04 -9.32 34.89
CA MET A 1 -9.63 -7.97 34.80
C MET A 1 -8.50 -6.95 34.69
N VAL A 2 -8.29 -6.39 33.50
CA VAL A 2 -7.67 -5.07 33.32
C VAL A 2 -8.51 -4.39 32.25
N ALA A 3 -9.57 -3.71 32.69
CA ALA A 3 -10.35 -2.84 31.85
C ALA A 3 -9.56 -1.55 31.68
N GLY A 4 -8.71 -1.50 30.65
CA GLY A 4 -8.12 -0.27 30.18
C GLY A 4 -9.14 0.48 29.36
N SER A 5 -9.96 1.32 30.00
CA SER A 5 -10.72 2.36 29.30
C SER A 5 -9.70 3.36 28.72
N SER A 6 -9.24 3.14 27.49
CA SER A 6 -8.51 4.18 26.78
C SER A 6 -9.50 5.31 26.50
N LEU A 7 -9.32 6.42 27.20
CA LEU A 7 -9.90 7.71 26.85
C LEU A 7 -9.37 8.08 25.45
N TYR A 8 -10.02 7.59 24.40
CA TYR A 8 -9.79 8.11 23.06
C TYR A 8 -10.22 9.58 23.10
N ALA A 9 -9.27 10.49 22.92
CA ALA A 9 -9.60 11.89 22.65
C ALA A 9 -10.63 11.91 21.50
N ALA A 10 -11.66 12.75 21.63
CA ALA A 10 -12.68 12.87 20.60
C ALA A 10 -11.99 13.23 19.27
N VAL A 11 -12.15 12.39 18.26
CA VAL A 11 -11.56 12.61 16.93
C VAL A 11 -12.31 13.77 16.27
N ASP A 12 -11.59 14.85 15.95
CA ASP A 12 -12.11 15.93 15.12
C ASP A 12 -12.07 15.52 13.65
N TYR A 13 -13.18 14.97 13.15
CA TYR A 13 -13.36 14.59 11.75
C TYR A 13 -13.43 15.77 10.78
N THR A 14 -13.35 17.01 11.29
CA THR A 14 -13.47 18.25 10.52
C THR A 14 -12.22 19.13 10.62
N ASP A 15 -11.13 18.64 11.22
CA ASP A 15 -9.86 19.36 11.24
C ASP A 15 -9.39 19.59 9.79
N PRO A 16 -9.28 20.85 9.32
CA PRO A 16 -8.90 21.15 7.94
C PRO A 16 -7.38 21.03 7.69
N LYS A 17 -6.58 20.76 8.72
CA LYS A 17 -5.11 20.69 8.66
C LYS A 17 -4.54 19.50 9.46
N PRO A 18 -5.02 18.25 9.27
CA PRO A 18 -4.57 17.12 10.08
C PRO A 18 -3.10 16.75 9.84
N PHE A 19 -2.54 17.18 8.70
CA PHE A 19 -1.12 17.03 8.34
C PHE A 19 -0.26 18.26 8.67
N GLY A 20 -0.85 19.30 9.28
CA GLY A 20 -0.22 20.58 9.57
C GLY A 20 -0.18 21.52 8.36
N ASP A 21 0.46 22.68 8.54
CA ASP A 21 0.60 23.73 7.52
C ASP A 21 2.01 24.33 7.47
N ALA A 22 3.01 23.59 7.98
CA ALA A 22 4.39 24.05 8.08
C ALA A 22 5.06 24.30 6.71
N ASP A 23 4.68 23.53 5.67
CA ASP A 23 5.26 23.65 4.34
C ASP A 23 4.21 23.37 3.24
N ARG A 24 4.64 23.51 1.98
CA ARG A 24 3.75 23.32 0.82
C ARG A 24 3.20 21.89 0.73
N TRP A 25 3.93 20.88 1.20
CA TRP A 25 3.52 19.48 1.09
C TRP A 25 2.43 19.19 2.11
N ALA A 26 2.62 19.64 3.37
CA ALA A 26 1.59 19.59 4.40
C ALA A 26 0.30 20.31 3.96
N LYS A 27 0.43 21.55 3.44
CA LYS A 27 -0.70 22.34 2.96
C LYS A 27 -1.44 21.75 1.76
N LYS A 28 -0.86 20.80 1.03
CA LYS A 28 -1.44 20.19 -0.16
C LYS A 28 -2.01 18.79 0.09
N SER A 29 -1.71 18.20 1.25
CA SER A 29 -2.06 16.82 1.59
C SER A 29 -3.57 16.64 1.76
N ASP A 30 -4.15 15.81 0.90
CA ASP A 30 -5.47 15.16 0.98
C ASP A 30 -6.68 16.10 1.09
N LYS A 31 -6.64 17.26 0.42
CA LYS A 31 -7.68 18.30 0.51
C LYS A 31 -9.08 17.86 0.11
N LEU A 32 -9.22 16.79 -0.67
CA LEU A 32 -10.51 16.27 -1.08
C LEU A 32 -11.21 15.46 0.01
N ALA A 33 -10.50 15.04 1.06
CA ALA A 33 -11.01 14.16 2.10
C ALA A 33 -10.86 14.72 3.52
N ILE A 34 -10.37 15.95 3.68
CA ILE A 34 -10.19 16.60 5.00
C ILE A 34 -11.10 17.80 5.18
N GLY A 35 -11.32 18.20 6.43
CA GLY A 35 -12.14 19.34 6.79
C GLY A 35 -13.58 19.21 6.31
N GLU A 36 -14.19 20.33 5.95
CA GLU A 36 -15.56 20.40 5.42
C GLU A 36 -15.61 20.03 3.93
N TRP A 37 -15.17 18.81 3.58
CA TRP A 37 -15.03 18.32 2.21
C TRP A 37 -16.31 18.42 1.35
N TRP A 38 -17.48 18.47 1.99
CA TRP A 38 -18.80 18.61 1.35
C TRP A 38 -19.12 20.04 0.91
N LYS A 39 -18.36 21.05 1.39
CA LYS A 39 -18.55 22.44 0.96
C LYS A 39 -17.79 22.71 -0.33
N LYS A 40 -18.30 23.64 -1.13
CA LYS A 40 -17.55 24.17 -2.28
C LYS A 40 -16.37 25.00 -1.78
N PRO A 41 -15.20 24.93 -2.44
CA PRO A 41 -14.08 25.82 -2.13
C PRO A 41 -14.52 27.29 -2.23
N SER A 42 -14.11 28.12 -1.26
CA SER A 42 -14.32 29.57 -1.34
C SER A 42 -13.31 30.20 -2.30
N GLY A 43 -13.78 30.69 -3.45
CA GLY A 43 -12.97 31.53 -4.36
C GLY A 43 -13.22 31.27 -5.85
N PRO A 44 -12.80 32.19 -6.75
CA PRO A 44 -12.93 32.01 -8.19
C PRO A 44 -11.88 31.00 -8.68
N ALA A 45 -12.18 29.70 -8.60
CA ALA A 45 -11.30 28.70 -9.16
C ALA A 45 -11.51 28.63 -10.67
N LYS A 46 -10.96 29.61 -11.40
CA LYS A 46 -10.91 29.57 -12.87
C LYS A 46 -10.17 28.31 -13.39
N ASN A 47 -9.44 27.59 -12.52
CA ASN A 47 -8.70 26.35 -12.81
C ASN A 47 -8.68 25.36 -11.60
N ASP A 48 -9.83 24.90 -11.08
CA ASP A 48 -9.84 23.78 -10.10
C ASP A 48 -9.52 22.45 -10.80
N ARG A 49 -8.24 22.04 -10.79
CA ARG A 49 -7.81 20.74 -11.37
C ARG A 49 -8.46 19.53 -10.72
N TRP A 50 -9.00 19.68 -9.50
CA TRP A 50 -9.63 18.61 -8.74
C TRP A 50 -11.16 18.68 -8.80
N LYS A 51 -11.74 19.49 -9.68
CA LYS A 51 -13.20 19.63 -9.82
C LYS A 51 -13.89 18.28 -10.04
N GLU A 52 -13.45 17.50 -11.02
CA GLU A 52 -14.05 16.18 -11.32
C GLU A 52 -13.92 15.21 -10.13
N ALA A 53 -12.76 15.18 -9.48
CA ALA A 53 -12.52 14.32 -8.32
C ALA A 53 -13.42 14.70 -7.13
N ARG A 54 -13.58 16.00 -6.88
CA ARG A 54 -14.47 16.56 -5.85
C ARG A 54 -15.93 16.23 -6.13
N GLU A 55 -16.37 16.47 -7.37
CA GLU A 55 -17.73 16.17 -7.82
C GLU A 55 -18.00 14.66 -7.69
N TRP A 56 -17.04 13.80 -8.03
CA TRP A 56 -17.15 12.36 -7.85
C TRP A 56 -17.37 11.98 -6.39
N ILE A 57 -16.51 12.41 -5.45
CA ILE A 57 -16.67 12.14 -4.00
C ILE A 57 -18.03 12.64 -3.49
N GLN A 58 -18.44 13.85 -3.90
CA GLN A 58 -19.70 14.47 -3.46
C GLN A 58 -20.94 13.80 -4.07
N SER A 59 -20.81 13.15 -5.23
CA SER A 59 -21.90 12.47 -5.93
C SER A 59 -22.22 11.07 -5.40
N ILE A 60 -21.37 10.50 -4.54
CA ILE A 60 -21.54 9.14 -4.04
C ILE A 60 -22.85 9.02 -3.26
N ASP A 61 -23.71 8.09 -3.68
CA ASP A 61 -24.86 7.66 -2.89
C ASP A 61 -24.39 7.23 -1.50
N ARG A 62 -24.92 7.86 -0.45
CA ARG A 62 -24.48 7.61 0.92
C ARG A 62 -24.78 6.18 1.38
N LYS A 63 -25.68 5.45 0.70
CA LYS A 63 -25.86 4.00 0.88
C LYS A 63 -24.62 3.17 0.52
N LYS A 64 -23.70 3.76 -0.26
CA LYS A 64 -22.40 3.21 -0.64
C LYS A 64 -21.23 3.89 0.09
N ALA A 65 -21.48 4.55 1.23
CA ALA A 65 -20.43 5.19 2.02
C ALA A 65 -19.35 4.20 2.48
N LEU A 66 -19.66 2.91 2.67
CA LEU A 66 -18.67 1.85 2.75
C LEU A 66 -18.16 1.47 1.36
N ALA A 67 -16.93 1.91 1.08
CA ALA A 67 -16.09 1.68 -0.10
C ALA A 67 -15.97 0.22 -0.54
N PHE A 68 -15.08 -0.42 0.20
CA PHE A 68 -14.53 -1.74 -0.06
C PHE A 68 -13.85 -2.21 1.23
N ALA A 69 -13.42 -3.46 1.23
CA ALA A 69 -12.66 -4.04 2.31
C ALA A 69 -11.52 -4.90 1.76
N LEU A 70 -10.44 -5.00 2.54
CA LEU A 70 -9.33 -5.91 2.32
C LEU A 70 -9.22 -6.84 3.51
N TYR A 71 -8.77 -8.07 3.30
CA TYR A 71 -8.43 -8.97 4.40
C TYR A 71 -7.20 -9.81 4.09
N THR A 72 -6.51 -10.23 5.14
CA THR A 72 -5.65 -11.43 5.10
C THR A 72 -5.91 -12.27 6.34
N GLN A 73 -5.57 -13.55 6.26
CA GLN A 73 -5.57 -14.44 7.41
C GLN A 73 -4.20 -15.11 7.53
N HIS A 74 -3.65 -15.15 8.74
CA HIS A 74 -2.34 -15.70 9.02
C HIS A 74 -2.27 -16.11 10.49
N GLU A 75 -1.73 -17.30 10.79
CA GLU A 75 -1.51 -17.79 12.16
C GLU A 75 -2.72 -17.61 13.09
N ALA A 76 -3.89 -18.08 12.66
CA ALA A 76 -5.16 -17.94 13.40
C ALA A 76 -5.54 -16.49 13.74
N VAL A 77 -5.10 -15.53 12.94
CA VAL A 77 -5.52 -14.13 13.00
C VAL A 77 -6.09 -13.72 11.64
N LEU A 78 -7.33 -13.25 11.65
CA LEU A 78 -7.92 -12.52 10.53
C LEU A 78 -7.75 -11.02 10.80
N LYS A 79 -7.15 -10.31 9.86
CA LYS A 79 -7.18 -8.86 9.83
C LYS A 79 -8.00 -8.39 8.65
N LEU A 80 -8.90 -7.45 8.91
CA LEU A 80 -9.77 -6.87 7.90
C LEU A 80 -9.72 -5.35 8.03
N SER A 81 -9.44 -4.66 6.93
CA SER A 81 -9.60 -3.22 6.81
C SER A 81 -10.82 -2.91 5.95
N ALA A 82 -11.52 -1.82 6.26
CA ALA A 82 -12.57 -1.29 5.41
C ALA A 82 -12.37 0.20 5.19
N GLN A 83 -12.64 0.64 3.97
CA GLN A 83 -12.50 2.03 3.57
C GLN A 83 -13.89 2.67 3.48
N CYS A 84 -14.11 3.79 4.15
CA CYS A 84 -15.28 4.63 3.93
C CYS A 84 -14.95 5.75 2.94
N PHE A 85 -15.92 6.21 2.16
CA PHE A 85 -15.87 7.56 1.63
C PHE A 85 -15.86 8.57 2.79
N PRO A 86 -15.32 9.80 2.60
CA PRO A 86 -15.41 10.86 3.59
C PRO A 86 -16.85 11.00 4.11
N LEU A 87 -17.00 11.08 5.42
CA LEU A 87 -18.31 11.04 6.07
C LEU A 87 -18.80 12.44 6.43
N LEU A 88 -20.10 12.69 6.29
CA LEU A 88 -20.74 13.94 6.70
C LEU A 88 -20.85 14.03 8.23
N PRO A 89 -21.03 15.23 8.80
CA PRO A 89 -21.03 15.42 10.26
C PRO A 89 -22.03 14.53 11.02
N LYS A 90 -23.23 14.31 10.45
CA LYS A 90 -24.31 13.52 11.08
C LYS A 90 -24.27 12.03 10.77
N GLU A 91 -23.36 11.59 9.90
CA GLU A 91 -23.25 10.16 9.56
C GLU A 91 -22.53 9.37 10.66
N PRO A 92 -22.80 8.07 10.82
CA PRO A 92 -22.13 7.24 11.81
C PRO A 92 -20.60 7.29 11.69
N LYS A 93 -19.87 7.18 12.80
CA LYS A 93 -18.39 7.20 12.84
C LYS A 93 -17.79 5.91 13.41
N SER A 94 -18.53 4.80 13.26
CA SER A 94 -18.11 3.48 13.68
C SER A 94 -18.71 2.42 12.77
N VAL A 95 -17.95 1.37 12.48
CA VAL A 95 -18.39 0.23 11.66
C VAL A 95 -18.47 -1.02 12.54
N VAL A 96 -19.54 -1.79 12.35
CA VAL A 96 -19.73 -3.10 12.97
C VAL A 96 -19.33 -4.18 11.97
N LEU A 97 -18.49 -5.13 12.41
CA LEU A 97 -18.17 -6.34 11.67
C LEU A 97 -19.02 -7.50 12.19
N GLU A 98 -19.66 -8.21 11.27
CA GLU A 98 -20.49 -9.38 11.54
C GLU A 98 -20.03 -10.56 10.68
N PHE A 99 -20.10 -11.77 11.23
CA PHE A 99 -19.92 -13.01 10.48
C PHE A 99 -21.23 -13.79 10.41
N LYS A 100 -21.47 -14.48 9.29
CA LYS A 100 -22.60 -15.37 9.16
C LYS A 100 -22.28 -16.72 9.79
N ARG A 101 -22.98 -17.07 10.88
CA ARG A 101 -22.86 -18.33 11.63
C ARG A 101 -24.24 -18.95 11.74
N ASP A 102 -24.39 -20.23 11.39
CA ASP A 102 -25.66 -20.96 11.42
C ASP A 102 -26.83 -20.21 10.75
N GLY A 103 -26.53 -19.60 9.59
CA GLY A 103 -27.49 -18.82 8.81
C GLY A 103 -27.79 -17.41 9.35
N LYS A 104 -27.29 -17.04 10.53
CA LYS A 104 -27.53 -15.76 11.20
C LYS A 104 -26.29 -14.87 11.19
N TRP A 105 -26.49 -13.56 11.10
CA TRP A 105 -25.42 -12.58 11.26
C TRP A 105 -25.13 -12.39 12.76
N VAL A 106 -23.87 -12.59 13.15
CA VAL A 106 -23.40 -12.44 14.53
C VAL A 106 -22.33 -11.37 14.56
N GLN A 107 -22.52 -10.34 15.40
CA GLN A 107 -21.53 -9.29 15.61
C GLN A 107 -20.25 -9.87 16.20
N ALA A 108 -19.13 -9.59 15.54
CA ALA A 108 -17.80 -9.98 15.97
C ALA A 108 -17.09 -8.82 16.68
N ASP A 109 -17.22 -7.60 16.15
CA ASP A 109 -16.52 -6.42 16.67
C ASP A 109 -17.17 -5.11 16.18
N LYS A 110 -16.83 -3.99 16.83
CA LYS A 110 -17.23 -2.63 16.44
C LYS A 110 -16.07 -1.68 16.64
N GLN A 111 -15.66 -0.99 15.57
CA GLN A 111 -14.47 -0.15 15.57
C GLN A 111 -14.77 1.27 15.06
N PRO A 112 -14.11 2.31 15.61
CA PRO A 112 -14.28 3.68 15.14
C PRO A 112 -13.63 3.87 13.77
N VAL A 113 -14.20 4.76 12.95
CA VAL A 113 -13.56 5.20 11.70
C VAL A 113 -12.38 6.11 12.05
N GLN A 114 -11.23 5.93 11.41
CA GLN A 114 -10.06 6.76 11.65
C GLN A 114 -10.05 8.01 10.77
N TYR A 115 -9.50 9.10 11.28
CA TYR A 115 -9.32 10.35 10.55
C TYR A 115 -7.90 10.90 10.79
N PRO A 116 -7.22 11.44 9.77
CA PRO A 116 -7.61 11.47 8.34
C PRO A 116 -7.54 10.08 7.70
N GLY A 117 -8.18 9.88 6.55
CA GLY A 117 -8.11 8.63 5.77
C GLY A 117 -9.42 7.81 5.72
N TRP A 118 -10.31 7.96 6.70
CA TRP A 118 -11.66 7.35 6.72
C TRP A 118 -11.70 5.81 6.66
N ASP A 119 -10.63 5.16 7.09
CA ASP A 119 -10.51 3.70 7.18
C ASP A 119 -10.85 3.17 8.58
N VAL A 120 -11.18 1.88 8.66
CA VAL A 120 -11.50 1.17 9.91
C VAL A 120 -10.85 -0.21 9.87
N HIS A 121 -10.51 -0.74 11.05
CA HIS A 121 -9.64 -1.89 11.18
C HIS A 121 -10.13 -2.88 12.21
N PHE A 122 -10.17 -4.16 11.86
CA PHE A 122 -10.63 -5.25 12.72
C PHE A 122 -9.56 -6.33 12.83
N ARG A 123 -9.30 -6.79 14.06
CA ARG A 123 -8.42 -7.92 14.33
C ARG A 123 -9.18 -9.01 15.08
N ILE A 124 -9.37 -10.14 14.43
CA ILE A 124 -10.05 -11.31 15.00
C ILE A 124 -9.00 -12.37 15.31
N LYS A 125 -8.79 -12.64 16.60
CA LYS A 125 -7.90 -13.70 17.08
C LYS A 125 -8.61 -15.04 17.09
N ASN A 126 -7.83 -16.13 17.14
CA ASN A 126 -8.33 -17.51 17.13
C ASN A 126 -9.24 -17.78 15.92
N TRP A 127 -8.90 -17.20 14.78
CA TRP A 127 -9.63 -17.35 13.54
C TRP A 127 -9.46 -18.76 12.98
N ASP A 128 -10.58 -19.44 12.75
CA ASP A 128 -10.63 -20.71 12.04
C ASP A 128 -10.68 -20.47 10.53
N ALA A 129 -9.55 -20.72 9.87
CA ALA A 129 -9.39 -20.58 8.42
C ALA A 129 -9.85 -21.82 7.62
N SER A 130 -10.41 -22.85 8.26
CA SER A 130 -10.82 -24.09 7.56
C SER A 130 -12.09 -23.95 6.72
N ASN A 131 -12.89 -22.91 6.97
CA ASN A 131 -14.20 -22.71 6.36
C ASN A 131 -14.34 -21.35 5.67
N ASN A 132 -15.12 -21.32 4.61
CA ASN A 132 -15.57 -20.07 4.01
C ASN A 132 -16.56 -19.39 4.97
N VAL A 133 -16.31 -18.14 5.34
CA VAL A 133 -17.16 -17.39 6.27
C VAL A 133 -17.60 -16.09 5.61
N ALA A 134 -18.90 -15.94 5.36
CA ALA A 134 -19.46 -14.69 4.88
C ALA A 134 -19.34 -13.62 5.98
N TYR A 135 -18.95 -12.41 5.59
CA TYR A 135 -18.87 -11.27 6.50
C TYR A 135 -19.71 -10.11 5.99
N ARG A 136 -20.12 -9.25 6.92
CA ARG A 136 -20.83 -8.00 6.65
C ARG A 136 -20.28 -6.89 7.52
N LEU A 137 -20.04 -5.75 6.90
CA LEU A 137 -19.69 -4.49 7.53
C LEU A 137 -20.91 -3.59 7.53
N ARG A 138 -21.20 -2.94 8.66
CA ARG A 138 -22.32 -2.00 8.79
C ARG A 138 -21.86 -0.66 9.36
N LEU A 139 -22.07 0.41 8.60
CA LEU A 139 -21.88 1.79 9.04
C LEU A 139 -23.25 2.31 9.51
N GLY A 140 -23.64 1.93 10.73
CA GLY A 140 -25.03 2.11 11.20
C GLY A 140 -26.04 1.52 10.21
N ASP A 141 -27.17 2.19 10.03
CA ASP A 141 -28.16 1.86 8.99
C ASP A 141 -27.87 2.56 7.65
N LEU A 142 -26.79 3.35 7.58
CA LEU A 142 -26.47 4.17 6.41
C LEU A 142 -25.98 3.33 5.24
N SER A 143 -25.02 2.43 5.49
CA SER A 143 -24.33 1.68 4.43
C SER A 143 -23.89 0.30 4.93
N SER A 144 -23.85 -0.67 4.02
CA SER A 144 -23.36 -2.02 4.28
C SER A 144 -22.48 -2.53 3.15
N PHE A 145 -21.45 -3.31 3.49
CA PHE A 145 -20.60 -4.01 2.54
C PHE A 145 -20.49 -5.48 2.92
N GLU A 146 -20.73 -6.38 1.98
CA GLU A 146 -20.69 -7.83 2.21
C GLU A 146 -19.60 -8.49 1.38
N GLY A 147 -19.00 -9.54 1.95
CA GLY A 147 -17.96 -10.31 1.30
C GLY A 147 -17.79 -11.70 1.90
N LEU A 148 -16.67 -12.35 1.56
CA LEU A 148 -16.36 -13.70 2.00
C LEU A 148 -14.90 -13.78 2.45
N VAL A 149 -14.67 -14.18 3.69
CA VAL A 149 -13.35 -14.67 4.08
C VAL A 149 -13.25 -16.11 3.58
N ARG A 150 -12.41 -16.35 2.57
CA ARG A 150 -12.21 -17.69 2.01
C ARG A 150 -11.46 -18.57 3.00
N LYS A 151 -11.79 -19.86 3.00
CA LYS A 151 -10.95 -20.86 3.66
C LYS A 151 -9.55 -20.87 3.08
N ASP A 152 -8.56 -21.20 3.89
CA ASP A 152 -7.19 -21.40 3.44
C ASP A 152 -7.15 -22.50 2.35
N PRO A 153 -6.60 -22.22 1.17
CA PRO A 153 -6.54 -23.19 0.07
C PRO A 153 -5.49 -24.29 0.26
N ILE A 154 -5.15 -24.69 1.48
CA ILE A 154 -4.10 -25.67 1.82
C ILE A 154 -4.28 -27.04 1.13
N ASN A 155 -5.51 -27.39 0.75
CA ASN A 155 -5.83 -28.64 0.06
C ASN A 155 -5.83 -28.51 -1.47
N LYS A 156 -5.45 -27.36 -2.05
CA LYS A 156 -5.32 -27.20 -3.50
C LYS A 156 -3.91 -27.59 -3.94
N GLU A 157 -3.82 -28.32 -5.05
CA GLU A 157 -2.53 -28.60 -5.70
C GLU A 157 -1.92 -27.35 -6.36
N THR A 158 -2.76 -26.39 -6.77
CA THR A 158 -2.33 -25.15 -7.42
C THR A 158 -2.93 -23.94 -6.73
N ILE A 159 -2.05 -23.01 -6.35
CA ILE A 159 -2.40 -21.68 -5.84
C ILE A 159 -2.21 -20.67 -6.97
N VAL A 160 -3.26 -19.90 -7.26
CA VAL A 160 -3.24 -18.88 -8.32
C VAL A 160 -3.07 -17.50 -7.70
N VAL A 161 -2.01 -16.78 -8.09
CA VAL A 161 -1.76 -15.41 -7.62
C VAL A 161 -1.96 -14.43 -8.78
N ALA A 162 -2.77 -13.41 -8.56
CA ALA A 162 -2.85 -12.26 -9.48
C ALA A 162 -1.83 -11.19 -9.05
N ASN A 163 -0.76 -11.04 -9.82
CA ASN A 163 0.26 -9.99 -9.64
C ASN A 163 -0.09 -8.76 -10.48
N MET A 164 -0.30 -7.61 -9.84
CA MET A 164 -0.77 -6.37 -10.46
C MET A 164 -0.02 -5.16 -9.89
N SER A 165 0.12 -4.10 -10.68
CA SER A 165 0.70 -2.82 -10.26
C SER A 165 0.27 -1.70 -11.22
N CYS A 166 0.68 -0.47 -10.93
CA CYS A 166 0.68 0.64 -11.90
C CYS A 166 -0.71 0.97 -12.48
N ASN A 167 -1.65 1.28 -11.60
CA ASN A 167 -3.04 1.56 -11.92
C ASN A 167 -3.24 2.97 -12.55
N SER A 168 -2.71 3.17 -13.75
CA SER A 168 -2.60 4.47 -14.41
C SER A 168 -3.93 5.20 -14.57
N PRO A 169 -4.02 6.50 -14.23
CA PRO A 169 -5.24 7.29 -14.43
C PRO A 169 -5.54 7.59 -15.91
N LYS A 170 -4.60 7.26 -16.82
CA LYS A 170 -4.73 7.53 -18.27
C LYS A 170 -5.45 6.44 -19.03
N ASP A 171 -5.72 5.30 -18.41
CA ASP A 171 -6.38 4.19 -19.08
C ASP A 171 -7.82 4.52 -19.43
N ARG A 172 -8.31 3.96 -20.55
CA ARG A 172 -9.68 4.23 -21.03
C ARG A 172 -10.75 3.86 -20.00
N GLU A 173 -10.54 2.77 -19.26
CA GLU A 173 -11.45 2.28 -18.21
C GLU A 173 -11.03 2.73 -16.80
N ARG A 174 -10.46 3.94 -16.63
CA ARG A 174 -9.91 4.46 -15.36
C ARG A 174 -10.87 4.52 -14.15
N PHE A 175 -12.15 4.20 -14.29
CA PHE A 175 -13.10 4.16 -13.18
C PHE A 175 -13.66 2.77 -12.90
N THR A 176 -13.56 1.83 -13.84
CA THR A 176 -14.22 0.52 -13.73
C THR A 176 -13.26 -0.64 -13.84
N ARG A 177 -12.17 -0.51 -14.61
CA ARG A 177 -11.26 -1.61 -14.94
C ARG A 177 -11.99 -2.86 -15.45
N THR A 178 -13.09 -2.67 -16.19
CA THR A 178 -14.06 -3.72 -16.52
C THR A 178 -13.40 -4.97 -17.06
N GLN A 179 -12.51 -4.84 -18.04
CA GLN A 179 -11.85 -5.98 -18.67
C GLN A 179 -10.91 -6.72 -17.71
N PHE A 180 -10.16 -5.99 -16.88
CA PHE A 180 -9.31 -6.57 -15.83
C PHE A 180 -10.15 -7.36 -14.83
N ILE A 181 -11.22 -6.75 -14.30
CA ILE A 181 -12.10 -7.39 -13.32
C ILE A 181 -12.75 -8.64 -13.89
N GLN A 182 -13.23 -8.62 -15.13
CA GLN A 182 -13.82 -9.80 -15.78
C GLN A 182 -12.79 -10.93 -15.95
N ASN A 183 -11.55 -10.61 -16.33
CA ASN A 183 -10.50 -11.60 -16.48
C ASN A 183 -10.08 -12.20 -15.13
N LEU A 184 -9.93 -11.38 -14.09
CA LEU A 184 -9.61 -11.82 -12.74
C LEU A 184 -10.70 -12.72 -12.16
N LYS A 185 -11.98 -12.41 -12.40
CA LYS A 185 -13.09 -13.29 -12.01
C LYS A 185 -13.01 -14.65 -12.68
N LYS A 186 -12.67 -14.70 -13.98
CA LYS A 186 -12.53 -15.95 -14.73
C LYS A 186 -11.36 -16.79 -14.21
N GLN A 187 -10.22 -16.16 -13.93
CA GLN A 187 -9.05 -16.85 -13.39
C GLN A 187 -9.24 -17.31 -11.94
N ASN A 188 -10.11 -16.61 -11.18
CA ASN A 188 -10.42 -16.88 -9.79
C ASN A 188 -9.17 -17.07 -8.91
N PRO A 189 -8.30 -16.05 -8.80
CA PRO A 189 -7.08 -16.14 -8.01
C PRO A 189 -7.39 -16.41 -6.54
N ASP A 190 -6.48 -17.12 -5.89
CA ASP A 190 -6.49 -17.42 -4.46
C ASP A 190 -5.86 -16.29 -3.63
N LEU A 191 -4.96 -15.49 -4.24
CA LEU A 191 -4.35 -14.31 -3.64
C LEU A 191 -4.30 -13.17 -4.67
N LEU A 192 -4.66 -11.96 -4.24
CA LEU A 192 -4.44 -10.73 -4.98
C LEU A 192 -3.19 -10.04 -4.44
N PHE A 193 -2.26 -9.69 -5.31
CA PHE A 193 -1.08 -8.90 -4.96
C PHE A 193 -1.03 -7.64 -5.83
N PHE A 194 -1.13 -6.48 -5.17
CA PHE A 194 -0.94 -5.16 -5.75
C PHE A 194 0.42 -4.62 -5.29
N ALA A 195 1.42 -4.67 -6.17
CA ALA A 195 2.81 -4.42 -5.85
C ALA A 195 3.15 -2.94 -5.64
N GLY A 196 2.23 -2.01 -5.90
CA GLY A 196 2.52 -0.59 -5.86
C GLY A 196 1.74 0.17 -6.91
N ASP A 197 1.80 1.50 -6.79
CA ASP A 197 1.16 2.44 -7.70
C ASP A 197 -0.33 2.16 -7.85
N GLN A 198 -1.02 1.95 -6.72
CA GLN A 198 -2.47 1.79 -6.76
C GLN A 198 -3.15 3.07 -7.26
N ASN A 199 -2.49 4.22 -7.12
CA ASN A 199 -2.92 5.49 -7.70
C ASN A 199 -1.73 6.43 -8.00
N TYR A 200 -1.99 7.44 -8.85
CA TYR A 200 -1.02 8.47 -9.24
C TYR A 200 -1.42 9.87 -8.74
N THR A 201 -2.36 9.95 -7.78
CA THR A 201 -2.88 11.21 -7.26
C THR A 201 -2.07 11.65 -6.05
N HIS A 202 -0.83 12.07 -6.31
CA HIS A 202 0.21 12.33 -5.30
C HIS A 202 -0.20 13.16 -4.08
N GLU A 203 -1.05 14.15 -4.28
CA GLU A 203 -1.49 15.06 -3.21
C GLU A 203 -2.82 14.64 -2.58
N GLU A 204 -3.59 13.74 -3.20
CA GLU A 204 -4.96 13.38 -2.82
C GLU A 204 -5.08 11.87 -2.62
N ALA A 205 -4.26 11.32 -1.73
CA ALA A 205 -4.09 9.88 -1.58
C ALA A 205 -5.37 9.14 -1.18
N THR A 206 -6.24 9.73 -0.33
CA THR A 206 -7.52 9.10 0.02
C THR A 206 -8.46 9.05 -1.19
N TYR A 207 -8.47 10.09 -2.03
CA TYR A 207 -9.23 10.05 -3.29
C TYR A 207 -8.69 8.96 -4.22
N GLY A 208 -7.38 8.91 -4.43
CA GLY A 208 -6.74 7.88 -5.27
C GLY A 208 -7.02 6.47 -4.78
N TRP A 209 -6.93 6.26 -3.46
CA TRP A 209 -7.22 4.98 -2.82
C TRP A 209 -8.70 4.58 -2.95
N LEU A 210 -9.63 5.53 -2.83
CA LEU A 210 -11.06 5.29 -3.10
C LEU A 210 -11.31 4.95 -4.56
N GLN A 211 -10.68 5.65 -5.50
CA GLN A 211 -10.82 5.37 -6.92
C GLN A 211 -10.33 3.94 -7.23
N PHE A 212 -9.14 3.58 -6.76
CA PHE A 212 -8.61 2.22 -6.85
C PHE A 212 -9.57 1.21 -6.24
N GLY A 213 -9.94 1.39 -4.98
CA GLY A 213 -10.69 0.38 -4.27
C GLY A 213 -12.09 0.18 -4.80
N VAL A 214 -12.75 1.21 -5.33
CA VAL A 214 -14.04 1.07 -6.04
C VAL A 214 -13.90 0.24 -7.31
N GLN A 215 -12.80 0.38 -8.06
CA GLN A 215 -12.55 -0.42 -9.26
C GLN A 215 -12.43 -1.91 -8.92
N PHE A 216 -11.71 -2.24 -7.84
CA PHE A 216 -11.36 -3.61 -7.48
C PHE A 216 -12.23 -4.22 -6.36
N ALA A 217 -13.20 -3.47 -5.81
CA ALA A 217 -14.03 -3.87 -4.68
C ALA A 217 -14.66 -5.26 -4.87
N ASP A 218 -15.11 -5.55 -6.09
CA ASP A 218 -15.84 -6.78 -6.40
C ASP A 218 -14.97 -8.05 -6.38
N ILE A 219 -13.64 -7.93 -6.52
CA ILE A 219 -12.69 -9.04 -6.37
C ILE A 219 -12.01 -9.05 -5.00
N MET A 220 -11.86 -7.89 -4.35
CA MET A 220 -11.23 -7.78 -3.03
C MET A 220 -12.17 -8.19 -1.91
N LYS A 221 -13.50 -8.10 -2.12
CA LYS A 221 -14.49 -8.50 -1.11
C LYS A 221 -14.38 -9.97 -0.69
N ASP A 222 -13.85 -10.84 -1.55
CA ASP A 222 -13.82 -12.27 -1.31
C ASP A 222 -12.45 -12.92 -1.44
N ARG A 223 -11.37 -12.21 -1.80
CA ARG A 223 -10.02 -12.79 -1.91
C ARG A 223 -9.05 -12.09 -0.97
N PRO A 224 -8.14 -12.84 -0.31
CA PRO A 224 -7.11 -12.20 0.48
C PRO A 224 -6.29 -11.29 -0.42
N THR A 225 -5.99 -10.09 0.07
CA THR A 225 -5.37 -9.02 -0.74
C THR A 225 -4.16 -8.46 -0.02
N VAL A 226 -3.01 -8.54 -0.69
CA VAL A 226 -1.79 -7.84 -0.31
C VAL A 226 -1.68 -6.59 -1.17
N CYS A 227 -1.71 -5.42 -0.53
CA CYS A 227 -1.34 -4.16 -1.15
C CYS A 227 -0.11 -3.62 -0.43
N ILE A 228 0.85 -3.10 -1.18
CA ILE A 228 2.02 -2.39 -0.63
C ILE A 228 2.18 -1.05 -1.36
N PRO A 229 2.48 0.05 -0.65
CA PRO A 229 2.74 1.34 -1.28
C PRO A 229 4.05 1.32 -2.05
N ASP A 230 4.02 1.95 -3.22
CA ASP A 230 5.21 2.39 -3.94
C ASP A 230 5.32 3.93 -3.92
N ASP A 231 6.20 4.49 -4.74
CA ASP A 231 6.51 5.91 -4.80
C ASP A 231 5.30 6.80 -5.10
N HIS A 232 4.46 6.46 -6.09
CA HIS A 232 3.31 7.28 -6.46
C HIS A 232 2.24 7.30 -5.37
N ASP A 233 2.09 6.23 -4.60
CA ASP A 233 1.11 6.17 -3.50
C ASP A 233 1.46 7.15 -2.38
N VAL A 234 2.76 7.38 -2.12
CA VAL A 234 3.26 8.30 -1.08
C VAL A 234 3.56 9.71 -1.60
N GLY A 235 3.15 10.02 -2.84
CA GLY A 235 3.24 11.35 -3.42
C GLY A 235 4.59 11.67 -4.08
N HIS A 236 5.34 10.64 -4.48
CA HIS A 236 6.61 10.75 -5.16
C HIS A 236 6.52 10.29 -6.61
N GLY A 237 7.42 10.74 -7.47
CA GLY A 237 7.61 10.12 -8.79
C GLY A 237 8.73 9.07 -8.82
N ASN A 238 9.58 9.07 -7.80
CA ASN A 238 10.60 8.08 -7.44
C ASN A 238 10.86 8.29 -5.93
N VAL A 239 11.00 7.22 -5.14
CA VAL A 239 11.21 7.34 -3.70
C VAL A 239 12.39 6.50 -3.22
N TRP A 240 13.33 7.18 -2.57
CA TRP A 240 14.44 6.58 -1.84
C TRP A 240 14.24 6.88 -0.35
N GLY A 241 13.66 5.94 0.39
CA GLY A 241 13.11 6.24 1.72
C GLY A 241 14.14 6.63 2.78
N GLU A 242 15.43 6.31 2.60
CA GLU A 242 16.54 6.70 3.50
C GLU A 242 16.24 6.45 5.00
N GLY A 243 15.51 5.36 5.29
CA GLY A 243 15.05 5.02 6.62
C GLY A 243 14.11 6.06 7.22
N GLY A 244 13.19 6.60 6.43
CA GLY A 244 12.18 7.57 6.87
C GLY A 244 12.64 9.02 6.96
N LYS A 245 13.76 9.39 6.34
CA LYS A 245 14.28 10.77 6.35
C LYS A 245 13.24 11.77 5.82
N LYS A 246 13.31 13.04 6.22
CA LYS A 246 12.58 14.13 5.56
C LYS A 246 13.34 14.57 4.30
N SER A 247 12.70 14.50 3.14
CA SER A 247 13.24 15.06 1.88
C SER A 247 12.89 16.55 1.78
N LEU A 248 13.79 17.33 1.18
CA LEU A 248 13.54 18.72 0.80
C LEU A 248 12.94 18.82 -0.61
N GLY A 249 12.76 17.69 -1.30
CA GLY A 249 12.28 17.58 -2.68
C GLY A 249 13.30 18.00 -3.72
N LYS A 250 14.60 18.03 -3.38
CA LYS A 250 15.65 18.46 -4.31
C LYS A 250 15.83 17.41 -5.41
N GLY A 251 15.89 17.89 -6.66
CA GLY A 251 16.09 17.01 -7.83
C GLY A 251 15.06 15.88 -7.92
N GLY A 252 13.79 16.14 -7.62
CA GLY A 252 12.74 15.10 -7.63
C GLY A 252 12.82 14.16 -6.43
N ALA A 253 13.19 14.66 -5.25
CA ALA A 253 13.43 13.88 -4.03
C ALA A 253 14.63 12.91 -4.09
N THR A 254 15.57 13.14 -5.02
CA THR A 254 16.83 12.39 -5.08
C THR A 254 17.76 12.66 -3.89
N ASP A 255 17.44 13.63 -3.03
CA ASP A 255 18.07 13.88 -1.72
C ASP A 255 17.62 12.91 -0.62
N GLY A 256 16.65 12.05 -0.92
CA GLY A 256 16.20 10.95 -0.10
C GLY A 256 15.26 11.33 1.04
N GLY A 257 14.37 10.40 1.37
CA GLY A 257 13.30 10.57 2.33
C GLY A 257 11.96 10.94 1.70
N TYR A 258 11.01 11.28 2.55
CA TYR A 258 9.65 11.63 2.17
C TYR A 258 9.46 13.16 2.10
N MET A 259 8.87 13.65 1.01
CA MET A 259 8.51 15.06 0.84
C MET A 259 7.27 15.43 1.67
N PHE A 260 6.31 14.50 1.73
CA PHE A 260 5.07 14.66 2.49
C PHE A 260 5.29 14.41 3.98
N PRO A 261 4.50 15.04 4.87
CA PRO A 261 4.62 14.84 6.32
C PRO A 261 4.47 13.37 6.74
N ALA A 262 5.16 12.95 7.79
CA ALA A 262 5.08 11.57 8.30
C ALA A 262 3.64 11.12 8.62
N LYS A 263 2.76 12.04 9.08
CA LYS A 263 1.33 11.75 9.29
C LYS A 263 0.60 11.35 8.00
N PHE A 264 0.93 11.99 6.87
CA PHE A 264 0.38 11.63 5.55
C PHE A 264 0.90 10.28 5.09
N VAL A 265 2.22 10.06 5.18
CA VAL A 265 2.84 8.76 4.83
C VAL A 265 2.27 7.61 5.66
N ASN A 266 2.06 7.83 6.96
CA ASN A 266 1.45 6.84 7.85
C ASN A 266 -0.04 6.60 7.53
N MET A 267 -0.79 7.62 7.10
CA MET A 267 -2.17 7.43 6.64
C MET A 267 -2.22 6.53 5.40
N VAL A 268 -1.41 6.84 4.37
CA VAL A 268 -1.32 6.03 3.14
C VAL A 268 -0.95 4.58 3.46
N GLN A 269 0.11 4.39 4.23
CA GLN A 269 0.57 3.06 4.62
C GLN A 269 -0.51 2.29 5.40
N ARG A 270 -1.17 2.95 6.35
CA ARG A 270 -2.26 2.35 7.12
C ARG A 270 -3.41 1.90 6.22
N GLN A 271 -3.87 2.74 5.30
CA GLN A 271 -4.94 2.42 4.36
C GLN A 271 -4.61 1.20 3.49
N GLN A 272 -3.35 1.07 3.06
CA GLN A 272 -2.94 0.04 2.11
C GLN A 272 -2.44 -1.25 2.76
N THR A 273 -1.88 -1.21 3.97
CA THR A 273 -1.14 -2.35 4.54
C THR A 273 -1.66 -2.84 5.89
N TRP A 274 -2.65 -2.19 6.52
CA TRP A 274 -3.06 -2.59 7.88
C TRP A 274 -3.62 -4.02 7.95
N ASN A 275 -4.25 -4.50 6.87
CA ASN A 275 -4.78 -5.86 6.80
C ASN A 275 -3.68 -6.94 6.66
N LEU A 276 -2.41 -6.57 6.46
CA LEU A 276 -1.29 -7.52 6.42
C LEU A 276 -0.97 -8.06 7.83
N PRO A 277 -0.29 -9.22 7.95
CA PRO A 277 0.27 -9.70 9.21
C PRO A 277 1.12 -8.63 9.92
N ASP A 278 1.31 -8.78 11.23
CA ASP A 278 2.12 -7.81 11.98
C ASP A 278 3.55 -7.77 11.41
N ALA A 279 4.16 -6.59 11.39
CA ALA A 279 5.53 -6.43 10.88
C ALA A 279 6.51 -7.30 11.68
N PHE A 280 7.47 -7.92 11.00
CA PHE A 280 8.47 -8.78 11.62
C PHE A 280 9.25 -8.06 12.73
N ASP A 281 9.60 -6.79 12.48
CA ASP A 281 10.10 -5.88 13.51
C ASP A 281 9.38 -4.53 13.34
N PRO A 282 8.46 -4.17 14.26
CA PRO A 282 7.59 -3.01 14.14
C PRO A 282 8.25 -1.68 14.56
N THR A 283 9.56 -1.67 14.87
CA THR A 283 10.27 -0.44 15.26
C THR A 283 10.12 0.63 14.18
N LEU A 284 9.61 1.80 14.58
CA LEU A 284 9.41 2.93 13.68
C LEU A 284 10.74 3.41 13.09
N VAL A 285 10.69 3.92 11.86
CA VAL A 285 11.85 4.60 11.26
C VAL A 285 11.85 6.11 11.61
N LYS A 286 12.75 6.89 11.01
CA LYS A 286 12.81 8.34 11.23
C LYS A 286 11.45 9.00 10.99
N GLN A 287 11.22 10.12 11.68
CA GLN A 287 9.94 10.85 11.72
C GLN A 287 8.75 10.05 12.31
N GLY A 288 8.98 8.89 12.92
CA GLY A 288 7.90 8.07 13.48
C GLY A 288 7.06 7.38 12.41
N ILE A 289 7.65 7.09 11.25
CA ILE A 289 6.96 6.40 10.16
C ILE A 289 6.94 4.89 10.46
N GLY A 290 5.78 4.27 10.27
CA GLY A 290 5.58 2.83 10.43
C GLY A 290 6.32 1.98 9.41
N VAL A 291 6.37 0.67 9.70
CA VAL A 291 6.91 -0.40 8.86
C VAL A 291 5.90 -1.56 8.81
N TYR A 292 5.88 -2.30 7.72
CA TYR A 292 4.95 -3.39 7.43
C TYR A 292 5.60 -4.66 6.85
N TYR A 293 6.91 -4.71 6.59
CA TYR A 293 7.54 -5.92 6.05
C TYR A 293 7.27 -7.13 6.96
N THR A 294 6.78 -8.21 6.36
CA THR A 294 6.23 -9.36 7.08
C THR A 294 6.13 -10.58 6.17
N GLU A 295 5.62 -11.69 6.70
CA GLU A 295 5.30 -12.91 5.98
C GLU A 295 3.79 -13.17 5.99
N LEU A 296 3.27 -13.73 4.89
CA LEU A 296 1.91 -14.27 4.80
C LEU A 296 1.99 -15.69 4.25
N ASN A 297 1.30 -16.65 4.87
CA ASN A 297 1.15 -18.01 4.34
C ASN A 297 -0.24 -18.18 3.72
N VAL A 298 -0.30 -18.66 2.47
CA VAL A 298 -1.55 -19.01 1.78
C VAL A 298 -1.37 -20.37 1.12
N GLY A 299 -2.16 -21.36 1.54
CA GLY A 299 -2.13 -22.70 0.96
C GLY A 299 -0.77 -23.39 1.03
N GLY A 300 0.01 -23.13 2.10
CA GLY A 300 1.36 -23.67 2.25
C GLY A 300 2.43 -22.93 1.45
N ILE A 301 2.09 -21.84 0.75
CA ILE A 301 3.07 -20.94 0.13
C ILE A 301 3.34 -19.78 1.08
N SER A 302 4.61 -19.62 1.45
CA SER A 302 5.10 -18.55 2.31
C SER A 302 5.56 -17.37 1.47
N PHE A 303 4.82 -16.27 1.58
CA PHE A 303 5.06 -15.00 0.87
C PHE A 303 5.77 -14.01 1.78
N ALA A 304 7.03 -13.68 1.51
CA ALA A 304 7.69 -12.56 2.15
C ALA A 304 7.30 -11.24 1.46
N ILE A 305 6.86 -10.27 2.26
CA ILE A 305 6.37 -8.95 1.81
C ILE A 305 7.42 -7.90 2.20
N PHE A 306 7.91 -7.14 1.21
CA PHE A 306 9.00 -6.17 1.42
C PHE A 306 8.53 -4.72 1.49
N GLU A 307 9.44 -3.91 2.05
CA GLU A 307 9.47 -2.45 1.99
C GLU A 307 10.75 -2.02 1.27
N ASP A 308 10.88 -2.38 0.00
CA ASP A 308 12.13 -2.21 -0.74
C ASP A 308 12.50 -0.74 -1.01
N ARG A 309 11.50 0.15 -1.02
CA ARG A 309 11.67 1.61 -1.09
C ARG A 309 12.07 2.27 0.23
N LYS A 310 11.60 1.75 1.37
CA LYS A 310 11.65 2.44 2.69
C LYS A 310 13.06 2.74 3.18
N PHE A 311 13.98 1.80 2.96
CA PHE A 311 15.34 1.86 3.48
C PHE A 311 16.37 2.19 2.41
N LYS A 312 15.93 2.30 1.16
CA LYS A 312 16.78 2.49 0.00
C LYS A 312 17.53 3.81 0.10
N SER A 313 18.83 3.75 -0.17
CA SER A 313 19.69 4.92 -0.27
C SER A 313 19.31 5.77 -1.48
N ALA A 314 19.39 7.09 -1.35
CA ALA A 314 19.14 8.02 -2.43
C ALA A 314 20.41 8.31 -3.22
N PRO A 315 20.34 8.69 -4.51
CA PRO A 315 21.55 8.93 -5.29
C PRO A 315 22.24 10.26 -4.98
N MET A 316 21.49 11.34 -4.69
CA MET A 316 22.10 12.65 -4.46
C MET A 316 22.96 12.66 -3.19
N GLY A 317 24.23 13.03 -3.35
CA GLY A 317 25.20 13.10 -2.25
C GLY A 317 25.85 11.76 -1.90
N ASN A 318 25.30 10.64 -2.40
CA ASN A 318 25.85 9.31 -2.19
C ASN A 318 26.67 8.82 -3.39
N ILE A 319 26.30 9.19 -4.62
CA ILE A 319 27.02 8.84 -5.86
C ILE A 319 27.25 10.08 -6.74
N PRO A 320 28.23 10.05 -7.68
CA PRO A 320 28.42 11.16 -8.62
C PRO A 320 27.21 11.33 -9.54
N LYS A 321 26.89 12.59 -9.89
CA LYS A 321 25.84 12.89 -10.86
C LYS A 321 26.35 12.61 -12.27
N MET A 322 25.75 11.64 -12.97
CA MET A 322 26.18 11.17 -14.30
C MET A 322 25.11 11.38 -15.39
N GLY A 323 24.23 12.36 -15.19
CA GLY A 323 23.14 12.66 -16.10
C GLY A 323 22.39 13.93 -15.68
N PRO A 324 21.30 14.30 -16.38
CA PRO A 324 20.53 15.51 -16.05
C PRO A 324 19.91 15.45 -14.64
N ARG A 325 19.52 14.26 -14.18
CA ARG A 325 19.05 13.97 -12.81
C ARG A 325 20.05 13.07 -12.09
N ASN A 326 20.04 13.05 -10.75
CA ASN A 326 20.99 12.24 -9.97
C ASN A 326 20.74 10.73 -10.10
N ASP A 327 19.51 10.37 -10.40
CA ASP A 327 19.05 9.00 -10.64
C ASP A 327 19.21 8.55 -12.11
N HIS A 328 19.70 9.43 -12.99
CA HIS A 328 19.85 9.14 -14.42
C HIS A 328 21.32 8.94 -14.78
N ILE A 329 21.61 7.86 -15.52
CA ILE A 329 22.90 7.60 -16.16
C ILE A 329 22.66 7.49 -17.67
N ASN A 330 23.31 8.36 -18.45
CA ASN A 330 23.12 8.47 -19.89
C ASN A 330 24.36 8.14 -20.74
N ASP A 331 25.53 7.99 -20.12
CA ASP A 331 26.76 7.54 -20.78
C ASP A 331 26.89 6.01 -20.68
N PRO A 332 26.86 5.24 -21.78
CA PRO A 332 27.04 3.79 -21.76
C PRO A 332 28.45 3.35 -21.38
N ALA A 333 29.45 4.23 -21.45
CA ALA A 333 30.82 3.94 -21.07
C ALA A 333 31.10 4.12 -19.56
N TYR A 334 30.09 4.49 -18.76
CA TYR A 334 30.28 4.73 -17.33
C TYR A 334 30.80 3.49 -16.59
N ASP A 335 31.67 3.71 -15.60
CA ASP A 335 32.12 2.65 -14.72
C ASP A 335 31.02 2.29 -13.71
N ARG A 336 30.48 1.07 -13.81
CA ARG A 336 29.39 0.59 -12.95
C ARG A 336 29.77 0.55 -11.47
N ALA A 337 31.06 0.43 -11.14
CA ALA A 337 31.52 0.42 -9.75
C ALA A 337 31.34 1.79 -9.07
N THR A 338 31.30 2.88 -9.85
CA THR A 338 31.13 4.25 -9.31
C THR A 338 29.75 4.53 -8.71
N VAL A 339 28.79 3.64 -8.95
CA VAL A 339 27.46 3.72 -8.33
C VAL A 339 27.21 2.61 -7.30
N ASP A 340 28.11 1.65 -7.11
CA ASP A 340 28.01 0.60 -6.07
C ASP A 340 29.00 0.88 -4.93
N LEU A 341 28.77 1.97 -4.19
CA LEU A 341 29.70 2.43 -3.16
C LEU A 341 29.43 1.76 -1.79
N PRO A 342 30.46 1.60 -0.94
CA PRO A 342 30.29 1.10 0.42
C PRO A 342 29.28 1.92 1.22
N GLY A 343 28.45 1.25 2.01
CA GLY A 343 27.47 1.88 2.91
C GLY A 343 26.09 2.13 2.30
N LEU A 344 25.94 2.01 0.98
CA LEU A 344 24.62 2.11 0.34
C LEU A 344 23.71 0.93 0.72
N LYS A 345 22.43 1.24 0.93
CA LYS A 345 21.41 0.29 1.40
C LYS A 345 20.29 0.16 0.37
N LEU A 346 19.79 -1.08 0.24
CA LEU A 346 18.52 -1.37 -0.45
C LEU A 346 17.44 -1.65 0.59
N LEU A 347 17.38 -2.88 1.10
CA LEU A 347 16.39 -3.29 2.12
C LEU A 347 16.73 -2.82 3.54
N GLY A 348 18.00 -2.50 3.81
CA GLY A 348 18.50 -2.21 5.15
C GLY A 348 18.64 -3.45 6.05
N ASP A 349 19.36 -3.30 7.16
CA ASP A 349 19.83 -4.46 7.95
C ASP A 349 18.68 -5.22 8.64
N ARG A 350 17.59 -4.52 8.99
CA ARG A 350 16.41 -5.11 9.63
C ARG A 350 15.63 -6.03 8.69
N GLN A 351 15.39 -5.62 7.45
CA GLN A 351 14.77 -6.48 6.45
C GLN A 351 15.69 -7.60 5.99
N LEU A 352 17.02 -7.39 5.97
CA LEU A 352 17.97 -8.49 5.71
C LEU A 352 17.93 -9.54 6.82
N LYS A 353 17.76 -9.14 8.08
CA LYS A 353 17.54 -10.08 9.21
C LYS A 353 16.21 -10.83 9.09
N PHE A 354 15.15 -10.15 8.66
CA PHE A 354 13.87 -10.79 8.33
C PHE A 354 14.06 -11.85 7.25
N LEU A 355 14.67 -11.48 6.11
CA LEU A 355 14.92 -12.40 5.00
C LEU A 355 15.75 -13.62 5.41
N ASP A 356 16.78 -13.40 6.21
CA ASP A 356 17.64 -14.45 6.74
C ASP A 356 16.88 -15.43 7.65
N THR A 357 15.92 -14.93 8.42
CA THR A 357 15.05 -15.76 9.27
C THR A 357 14.04 -16.52 8.40
N TRP A 358 13.33 -15.80 7.53
CA TRP A 358 12.31 -16.33 6.63
C TRP A 358 12.83 -17.39 5.66
N ALA A 359 14.06 -17.23 5.16
CA ALA A 359 14.67 -18.19 4.24
C ALA A 359 15.02 -19.53 4.90
N ARG A 360 15.19 -19.55 6.23
CA ARG A 360 15.51 -20.77 7.01
C ARG A 360 14.26 -21.42 7.59
N ASP A 361 13.23 -20.65 7.88
CA ASP A 361 11.99 -21.19 8.44
C ASP A 361 11.08 -21.75 7.35
N TRP A 362 10.88 -23.06 7.35
CA TRP A 362 9.96 -23.76 6.44
C TRP A 362 8.70 -24.26 7.16
N SER A 363 8.48 -23.84 8.41
CA SER A 363 7.32 -24.23 9.19
C SER A 363 6.03 -23.86 8.46
N GLY A 364 5.21 -24.87 8.15
CA GLY A 364 3.97 -24.68 7.39
C GLY A 364 4.14 -24.25 5.93
N ALA A 365 5.36 -24.27 5.37
CA ALA A 365 5.65 -23.85 4.01
C ALA A 365 6.21 -24.99 3.15
N VAL A 366 5.70 -25.12 1.92
CA VAL A 366 6.22 -26.01 0.88
C VAL A 366 6.85 -25.24 -0.29
N MET A 367 6.56 -23.92 -0.38
CA MET A 367 7.12 -23.01 -1.37
C MET A 367 7.32 -21.63 -0.76
N LYS A 368 8.29 -20.89 -1.28
CA LYS A 368 8.64 -19.52 -0.87
C LYS A 368 8.47 -18.56 -2.04
N VAL A 369 7.86 -17.40 -1.82
CA VAL A 369 7.66 -16.35 -2.80
C VAL A 369 8.03 -15.00 -2.17
N ALA A 370 8.72 -14.15 -2.90
CA ALA A 370 9.03 -12.79 -2.50
C ALA A 370 8.11 -11.80 -3.24
N LEU A 371 7.53 -10.85 -2.51
CA LEU A 371 6.68 -9.78 -2.98
C LEU A 371 7.37 -8.44 -2.73
N SER A 372 7.61 -7.66 -3.79
CA SER A 372 8.26 -6.35 -3.68
C SER A 372 7.66 -5.35 -4.64
N GLN A 373 7.98 -4.07 -4.46
CA GLN A 373 7.51 -3.02 -5.34
C GLN A 373 8.13 -3.13 -6.72
N THR A 374 9.45 -3.32 -6.79
CA THR A 374 10.20 -3.27 -8.05
C THR A 374 11.20 -4.44 -8.23
N ALA A 375 11.65 -4.66 -9.47
CA ALA A 375 12.39 -5.85 -9.88
C ALA A 375 13.85 -5.88 -9.39
N PHE A 376 14.31 -6.99 -8.78
CA PHE A 376 15.72 -7.16 -8.40
C PHE A 376 16.64 -7.40 -9.59
N CYS A 377 16.15 -7.92 -10.72
CA CYS A 377 16.98 -8.16 -11.90
C CYS A 377 17.51 -6.87 -12.54
N GLY A 378 16.92 -5.72 -12.20
CA GLY A 378 17.15 -4.46 -12.90
C GLY A 378 16.47 -4.50 -14.26
N ALA A 379 15.29 -3.92 -14.35
CA ALA A 379 14.64 -3.70 -15.64
C ALA A 379 15.05 -2.30 -16.10
N VAL A 380 15.89 -2.23 -17.12
CA VAL A 380 16.28 -0.94 -17.70
C VAL A 380 15.49 -0.75 -18.99
N HIS A 381 14.54 0.16 -18.95
CA HIS A 381 13.65 0.45 -20.07
C HIS A 381 13.59 1.95 -20.41
N MET A 382 12.59 2.35 -21.21
CA MET A 382 12.39 3.74 -21.59
C MET A 382 11.76 4.53 -20.45
N HIS A 383 12.34 5.68 -20.12
CA HIS A 383 11.78 6.61 -19.15
C HIS A 383 10.94 7.69 -19.83
N GLY A 384 9.72 7.92 -19.35
CA GLY A 384 8.83 8.97 -19.83
C GLY A 384 8.30 8.73 -21.26
N GLY A 385 8.39 9.76 -22.12
CA GLY A 385 7.75 9.79 -23.46
C GLY A 385 8.38 8.91 -24.54
N GLY A 386 9.05 7.82 -24.19
CA GLY A 386 9.55 6.81 -25.14
C GLY A 386 10.75 7.22 -26.00
N LYS A 387 11.48 8.29 -25.66
CA LYS A 387 12.73 8.70 -26.34
C LYS A 387 13.97 8.68 -25.44
N SER A 388 13.79 8.45 -24.15
CA SER A 388 14.87 8.45 -23.17
C SER A 388 15.10 7.04 -22.67
N ARG A 389 16.10 6.34 -23.19
CA ARG A 389 16.50 5.04 -22.66
C ARG A 389 17.39 5.26 -21.44
N LEU A 390 17.01 4.71 -20.30
CA LEU A 390 17.93 4.62 -19.17
C LEU A 390 18.99 3.55 -19.47
N LEU A 391 20.19 3.72 -18.92
CA LEU A 391 21.24 2.70 -18.99
C LEU A 391 21.40 1.96 -17.65
N ALA A 392 21.08 2.67 -16.58
CA ALA A 392 20.88 2.12 -15.25
C ALA A 392 19.61 2.74 -14.67
N ASP A 393 18.74 1.89 -14.15
CA ASP A 393 17.61 2.32 -13.35
C ASP A 393 18.03 2.27 -11.88
N LEU A 394 18.32 3.45 -11.32
CA LEU A 394 18.69 3.59 -9.91
C LEU A 394 17.47 3.57 -8.98
N ASP A 395 16.27 3.62 -9.55
CA ASP A 395 15.03 3.57 -8.80
C ASP A 395 14.55 2.12 -8.57
N CYS A 396 14.78 1.22 -9.52
CA CYS A 396 14.48 -0.21 -9.35
C CYS A 396 15.41 -0.94 -8.35
N ASN A 397 15.06 -2.15 -7.93
CA ASN A 397 15.88 -2.98 -7.03
C ASN A 397 17.16 -3.54 -7.66
N GLY A 398 17.47 -3.15 -8.90
CA GLY A 398 18.77 -3.36 -9.54
C GLY A 398 19.92 -2.62 -8.84
N TRP A 399 19.61 -1.56 -8.07
CA TRP A 399 20.58 -0.71 -7.38
C TRP A 399 20.14 -0.40 -5.94
N PRO A 400 21.07 -0.27 -4.97
CA PRO A 400 22.52 -0.52 -5.08
C PRO A 400 22.85 -2.01 -5.28
N GLN A 401 23.86 -2.32 -6.10
CA GLN A 401 24.16 -3.68 -6.54
C GLN A 401 24.59 -4.58 -5.37
N ALA A 402 25.43 -4.10 -4.46
CA ALA A 402 25.80 -4.83 -3.24
C ALA A 402 24.58 -5.04 -2.31
N GLY A 403 23.64 -4.09 -2.26
CA GLY A 403 22.36 -4.23 -1.56
C GLY A 403 21.48 -5.32 -2.16
N ARG A 404 21.30 -5.28 -3.48
CA ARG A 404 20.59 -6.30 -4.27
C ARG A 404 21.20 -7.69 -4.09
N ASN A 405 22.51 -7.84 -4.24
CA ASN A 405 23.18 -9.14 -4.17
C ASN A 405 23.02 -9.80 -2.79
N ARG A 406 22.99 -9.02 -1.71
CA ARG A 406 22.67 -9.52 -0.36
C ARG A 406 21.24 -10.07 -0.28
N ALA A 407 20.26 -9.33 -0.79
CA ALA A 407 18.87 -9.80 -0.83
C ALA A 407 18.75 -11.10 -1.67
N LEU A 408 19.37 -11.13 -2.85
CA LEU A 408 19.37 -12.29 -3.74
C LEU A 408 20.02 -13.53 -3.12
N THR A 409 20.97 -13.38 -2.21
CA THR A 409 21.56 -14.52 -1.48
C THR A 409 20.50 -15.27 -0.69
N TYR A 410 19.64 -14.54 0.04
CA TYR A 410 18.55 -15.13 0.81
C TYR A 410 17.42 -15.67 -0.08
N LEU A 411 17.04 -14.94 -1.13
CA LEU A 411 16.03 -15.42 -2.07
C LEU A 411 16.47 -16.72 -2.76
N ARG A 412 17.74 -16.81 -3.15
CA ARG A 412 18.32 -18.04 -3.72
C ARG A 412 18.36 -19.18 -2.71
N ALA A 413 18.73 -18.91 -1.45
CA ALA A 413 18.73 -19.92 -0.39
C ALA A 413 17.31 -20.49 -0.16
N ALA A 414 16.28 -19.64 -0.22
CA ALA A 414 14.88 -20.03 -0.10
C ALA A 414 14.29 -20.64 -1.39
N ARG A 415 15.02 -20.62 -2.51
CA ARG A 415 14.52 -20.93 -3.87
C ARG A 415 13.26 -20.13 -4.21
N ALA A 416 13.22 -18.87 -3.78
CA ALA A 416 12.03 -18.05 -3.87
C ALA A 416 11.76 -17.56 -5.29
N THR A 417 10.51 -17.69 -5.74
CA THR A 417 10.00 -16.96 -6.91
C THR A 417 9.78 -15.50 -6.52
N HIS A 418 10.09 -14.55 -7.40
CA HIS A 418 9.92 -13.13 -7.15
C HIS A 418 8.77 -12.55 -7.98
N LEU A 419 7.82 -11.89 -7.32
CA LEU A 419 6.74 -11.12 -7.93
C LEU A 419 6.91 -9.63 -7.58
N CYS A 420 6.76 -8.75 -8.57
CA CYS A 420 6.92 -7.31 -8.41
C CYS A 420 6.13 -6.50 -9.45
N GLY A 421 6.17 -5.17 -9.32
CA GLY A 421 5.53 -4.19 -10.20
C GLY A 421 6.51 -3.14 -10.76
N ASP A 422 6.13 -1.85 -10.66
CA ASP A 422 6.86 -0.61 -11.03
C ASP A 422 7.05 -0.39 -12.56
N GLN A 423 7.46 -1.41 -13.30
CA GLN A 423 8.00 -1.24 -14.67
C GLN A 423 6.93 -1.29 -15.80
N HIS A 424 5.68 -0.92 -15.47
CA HIS A 424 4.48 -0.91 -16.34
C HIS A 424 4.24 -2.22 -17.10
#